data_AF-A0A2D6KCV6-F1
#
_entry.id   AF-A0A2D6KCV6-F1
#
_cell.length_a   1.000
_cell.length_b   1.000
_cell.length_c   1.000
_cell.angle_alpha   90.00
_cell.angle_beta   90.00
_cell.angle_gamma   90.00
#
_symmetry.space_group_name_H-M   'P 1'
#
loop_
_entity.id
_entity.type
_entity.pdbx_description
1 polymer ?
#
loop_
_entity_poly.entity_id
_entity_poly.type
_entity_poly.pdbx_seq_one_letter_code
_entity_poly.pdbx_strand_id
1 'polypeptide(L)' 'MEGGGVKETRELKENIFLDLDENGKLLGIEILDASKILNKELLVKAEVV' A
#
# COMPACT_ATOMS: atom_id res chain seq x y z
N MET A 1 9.78 3.55 -22.99
CA MET A 1 9.31 2.91 -21.74
C MET A 1 8.84 4.04 -20.85
N GLU A 2 7.58 4.44 -20.98
CA GLU A 2 6.98 5.43 -20.08
C GLU A 2 6.65 4.72 -18.77
N GLY A 3 7.23 5.21 -17.69
CA GLY A 3 7.30 4.53 -16.40
C GLY A 3 5.96 4.54 -15.68
N GLY A 4 5.30 3.39 -15.59
CA GLY A 4 4.22 3.13 -14.63
C GLY A 4 4.73 3.01 -13.19
N GLY A 5 5.63 3.90 -12.78
CA GLY A 5 6.23 3.93 -11.46
C GLY A 5 5.47 4.82 -10.50
N VAL A 6 5.70 4.61 -9.21
CA VAL A 6 5.17 5.48 -8.15
C VAL A 6 5.69 6.90 -8.34
N LYS A 7 4.78 7.87 -8.37
CA LYS A 7 5.10 9.31 -8.49
C LYS A 7 4.94 10.04 -7.17
N GLU A 8 3.95 9.65 -6.37
CA GLU A 8 3.67 10.21 -5.05
C GLU A 8 3.35 9.07 -4.08
N THR A 9 3.96 9.08 -2.90
CA THR A 9 3.52 8.29 -1.76
C THR A 9 2.89 9.24 -0.74
N ARG A 10 1.62 9.03 -0.40
CA ARG A 10 0.86 9.88 0.51
C ARG A 10 0.42 9.09 1.73
N GLU A 11 0.67 9.64 2.92
CA GLU A 11 0.08 9.11 4.15
C GLU A 11 -1.43 9.37 4.18
N LEU A 12 -2.22 8.30 4.21
CA LEU A 12 -3.68 8.38 4.37
C LEU A 12 -4.07 8.43 5.86
N LYS A 13 -3.36 7.63 6.65
CA LYS A 13 -3.51 7.49 8.10
C LYS A 13 -2.17 7.02 8.65
N GLU A 14 -1.94 7.21 9.95
CA GLU A 14 -0.76 6.68 10.63
C GLU A 14 -0.50 5.23 10.22
N ASN A 15 0.70 4.98 9.66
CA ASN A 15 1.17 3.69 9.15
C ASN A 15 0.44 3.11 7.92
N ILE A 16 -0.40 3.89 7.22
CA ILE A 16 -1.07 3.49 5.98
C ILE A 16 -0.79 4.54 4.90
N PHE A 17 -0.11 4.12 3.84
CA PHE A 17 0.34 4.97 2.73
C PHE A 17 -0.26 4.50 1.40
N LEU A 18 -0.49 5.46 0.51
CA LEU A 18 -0.99 5.25 -0.85
C LEU A 18 0.10 5.63 -1.84
N ASP A 19 0.43 4.72 -2.75
CA ASP A 19 1.32 4.98 -3.87
C ASP A 19 0.49 5.32 -5.12
N LEU A 20 0.69 6.52 -5.65
CA LEU A 20 -0.05 7.07 -6.77
C LEU A 20 0.87 7.27 -7.98
N ASP A 21 0.33 7.05 -9.18
CA ASP A 21 0.98 7.45 -10.43
C ASP A 21 0.84 8.96 -10.70
N GLU A 22 1.40 9.42 -11.79
CA GLU A 22 1.37 10.83 -12.21
C GLU A 22 -0.04 11.40 -12.49
N ASN A 23 -1.03 10.53 -12.72
CA ASN A 23 -2.42 10.89 -12.94
C ASN A 23 -3.27 10.76 -11.65
N GLY A 24 -2.64 10.43 -10.51
CA GLY A 24 -3.32 10.18 -9.25
C GLY A 24 -4.00 8.82 -9.16
N LYS A 25 -3.70 7.89 -10.08
CA LYS A 25 -4.21 6.51 -10.02
C LYS A 25 -3.46 5.76 -8.92
N LEU A 26 -4.22 5.06 -8.06
CA LEU A 26 -3.67 4.19 -7.04
C LEU A 26 -2.95 2.99 -7.68
N LEU A 27 -1.67 2.83 -7.35
CA LEU A 27 -0.83 1.71 -7.77
C LEU A 27 -0.63 0.70 -6.64
N GLY A 28 -0.51 1.16 -5.39
CA GLY A 28 -0.19 0.33 -4.25
C GLY A 28 -0.64 0.92 -2.92
N ILE A 29 -0.72 0.05 -1.91
CA ILE A 29 -0.96 0.44 -0.51
C ILE A 29 0.18 -0.17 0.31
N GLU A 30 0.83 0.65 1.11
CA GLU A 30 1.84 0.22 2.08
C GLU A 30 1.27 0.35 3.49
N ILE A 31 1.30 -0.74 4.26
CA ILE A 31 0.85 -0.77 5.65
C ILE A 31 2.03 -1.16 6.53
N LEU A 32 2.61 -0.17 7.20
CA LEU A 32 3.66 -0.39 8.19
C LEU A 32 3.06 -1.01 9.45
N ASP A 33 3.80 -1.86 10.15
CA ASP A 33 3.31 -2.55 11.35
C ASP A 33 1.94 -3.24 11.15
N ALA A 34 1.71 -3.85 9.98
CA ALA A 34 0.42 -4.43 9.61
C ALA A 34 -0.15 -5.41 10.65
N SER A 35 0.70 -6.09 11.43
CA SER A 35 0.31 -6.97 12.54
C SER A 35 -0.42 -6.28 13.69
N LYS A 36 -0.25 -4.95 13.85
CA LYS A 36 -0.94 -4.12 14.85
C LYS A 36 -2.22 -3.49 14.32
N ILE A 37 -2.38 -3.41 12.99
CA ILE A 37 -3.43 -2.63 12.32
C ILE A 37 -4.48 -3.53 11.68
N LEU A 38 -4.04 -4.61 11.04
CA LEU A 38 -4.90 -5.56 10.33
C LEU A 38 -5.31 -6.70 11.26
N ASN A 39 -6.47 -7.30 10.96
CA ASN A 39 -6.92 -8.45 11.72
C ASN A 39 -5.98 -9.65 11.46
N LYS A 40 -5.75 -10.48 12.49
CA LYS A 40 -4.81 -11.61 12.39
C LYS A 40 -5.23 -12.64 11.36
N GLU A 41 -6.53 -12.86 11.20
CA GLU A 41 -7.05 -13.84 10.23
C GLU A 41 -6.73 -13.44 8.78
N LEU A 42 -6.77 -12.15 8.47
CA LEU A 42 -6.45 -11.57 7.17
C LEU A 42 -4.96 -11.75 6.89
N LEU A 43 -4.11 -11.50 7.89
CA LEU A 43 -2.66 -11.69 7.77
C LEU A 43 -2.28 -13.16 7.57
N VAL A 44 -2.97 -14.08 8.25
CA VAL A 44 -2.74 -15.54 8.11
C VAL A 44 -3.24 -16.06 6.76
N LYS A 45 -4.31 -15.46 6.20
CA LYS A 45 -4.83 -15.79 4.87
C LYS A 45 -4.05 -15.17 3.73
N ALA A 46 -3.12 -14.25 4.00
CA ALA A 46 -2.27 -13.66 2.97
C ALA A 46 -1.34 -14.75 2.42
N GLU A 47 -1.60 -15.20 1.20
CA GLU A 47 -0.72 -16.14 0.51
C GLU A 47 0.52 -15.39 -0.01
N VAL A 48 1.70 -15.94 0.27
CA VAL A 48 2.93 -15.51 -0.40
C VAL A 48 2.87 -16.14 -1.79
N VAL A 49 2.48 -15.34 -2.78
CA VAL A 49 2.43 -15.73 -4.20
C VAL A 49 3.80 -15.60 -4.84
#